data_AF-A0A923EKM4-F1
#
_entry.id   AF-A0A923EKM4-F1
#
_cell.length_a   1.000
_cell.length_b   1.000
_cell.length_c   1.000
_cell.angle_alpha   90.00
_cell.angle_beta   90.00
_cell.angle_gamma   90.00
#
_symmetry.space_group_name_H-M   'P 1'
#
loop_
_entity.id
_entity.type
_entity.pdbx_description
1 polymer ?
#
loop_
_entity_poly.entity_id
_entity_poly.type
_entity_poly.pdbx_seq_one_letter_code
_entity_poly.pdbx_strand_id
1 'polypeptide(L)' 'SHRFRMVEDSRHSWTYRGQIIPKNKTVAVEALITQVQDGPSPVICADGLLTVDGLPIYKMENFGLALVPAADNT' A
#
# COMPACT_ATOMS: atom_id res chain seq x y z
N SER A 1 5.88 -11.20 18.54
CA SER A 1 5.80 -11.14 17.06
C SER A 1 4.99 -9.91 16.66
N HIS A 2 5.15 -9.42 15.43
CA HIS A 2 4.43 -8.23 14.92
C HIS A 2 3.69 -8.56 13.62
N ARG A 3 2.68 -7.76 13.27
CA ARG A 3 1.93 -7.81 12.01
C ARG A 3 1.77 -6.41 11.42
N PHE A 4 1.56 -6.33 10.11
CA PHE A 4 1.13 -5.09 9.48
C PHE A 4 -0.39 -4.94 9.58
N ARG A 5 -0.84 -3.72 9.83
CA ARG A 5 -2.25 -3.31 9.81
C ARG A 5 -2.38 -2.06 8.95
N MET A 6 -3.50 -1.91 8.25
CA MET A 6 -3.82 -0.64 7.59
C MET A 6 -4.00 0.45 8.64
N VAL A 7 -3.50 1.65 8.36
CA VAL A 7 -3.75 2.80 9.24
C VAL A 7 -5.25 3.13 9.21
N GLU A 8 -5.88 3.12 10.40
CA GLU A 8 -7.28 3.50 10.59
C GLU A 8 -7.49 5.02 10.43
N ASP A 9 -8.73 5.40 10.14
CA ASP A 9 -9.17 6.79 9.93
C ASP A 9 -8.40 7.59 8.85
N SER A 10 -7.54 6.92 8.08
CA SER A 10 -6.87 7.49 6.92
C SER A 10 -7.69 7.23 5.66
N ARG A 11 -7.97 8.31 4.91
CA ARG A 11 -8.54 8.19 3.56
C ARG A 11 -7.42 7.93 2.57
N HIS A 12 -7.57 6.88 1.80
CA HIS A 12 -6.73 6.58 0.64
C HIS A 12 -7.59 6.56 -0.63
N SER A 13 -7.00 6.90 -1.77
CA SER A 13 -7.69 6.93 -3.05
C SER A 13 -7.01 6.01 -4.06
N TRP A 14 -7.82 5.52 -4.99
CA TRP A 14 -7.38 4.72 -6.11
C TRP A 14 -7.91 5.31 -7.41
N THR A 15 -7.03 5.44 -8.39
CA THR A 15 -7.42 5.72 -9.78
C THR A 15 -7.23 4.45 -10.60
N TYR A 16 -8.30 4.00 -11.27
CA TYR A 16 -8.28 2.80 -12.11
C TYR A 16 -8.32 3.18 -13.60
N ARG A 17 -7.30 2.81 -14.37
CA ARG A 17 -7.18 3.11 -15.82
C ARG A 17 -6.97 1.89 -16.71
N GLY A 18 -6.97 0.69 -16.13
CA GLY A 18 -6.75 -0.54 -16.87
C GLY A 18 -7.21 -1.77 -16.09
N GLN A 19 -6.88 -2.95 -16.62
CA GLN A 19 -7.26 -4.22 -16.03
C GLN A 19 -6.10 -5.20 -16.14
N ILE A 20 -5.98 -6.06 -15.13
CA ILE A 20 -5.13 -7.25 -15.19
C ILE A 20 -6.00 -8.37 -15.75
N ILE A 21 -5.56 -8.98 -16.86
CA ILE A 21 -6.23 -10.09 -17.53
C ILE A 21 -5.35 -11.35 -17.50
N PRO A 22 -5.91 -12.56 -17.72
CA PRO A 22 -5.16 -13.82 -17.59
C PRO A 22 -3.90 -13.95 -18.48
N LYS A 23 -3.79 -13.15 -19.55
CA LYS A 23 -2.61 -13.14 -20.42
C LYS A 23 -1.40 -12.42 -19.80
N ASN A 24 -1.63 -11.49 -18.88
CA ASN A 24 -0.56 -10.73 -18.25
C ASN A 24 0.37 -11.63 -17.43
N LYS A 25 1.64 -11.21 -17.29
CA LYS A 25 2.69 -12.05 -16.71
C LYS A 25 3.27 -11.48 -15.42
N THR A 26 3.34 -10.16 -15.30
CA THR A 26 3.94 -9.51 -14.14
C THR A 26 3.10 -8.32 -13.70
N VAL A 27 2.79 -8.29 -12.41
CA VAL A 27 2.27 -7.12 -11.72
C VAL A 27 3.39 -6.57 -10.86
N ALA A 28 3.68 -5.29 -10.98
CA ALA A 28 4.64 -4.61 -10.13
C ALA A 28 3.98 -3.43 -9.42
N VAL A 29 4.37 -3.23 -8.17
CA VAL A 29 3.95 -2.08 -7.37
C VAL A 29 5.19 -1.28 -7.03
N GLU A 30 5.19 -0.01 -7.43
CA GLU A 30 6.15 0.97 -6.97
C GLU A 30 5.50 1.75 -5.82
N ALA A 31 6.16 1.77 -4.66
CA ALA A 31 5.73 2.52 -3.50
C ALA A 31 6.71 3.66 -3.23
N LEU A 32 6.21 4.89 -3.31
CA LEU A 32 6.95 6.09 -2.94
C LEU A 32 6.61 6.43 -1.49
N ILE A 33 7.55 6.19 -0.59
CA ILE A 33 7.39 6.54 0.83
C ILE A 33 7.24 8.05 0.96
N THR A 34 6.09 8.48 1.45
CA THR A 34 5.76 9.91 1.67
C THR A 34 5.96 10.33 3.11
N GLN A 35 5.88 9.38 4.05
CA GLN A 35 6.07 9.64 5.47
C GLN A 35 6.54 8.39 6.21
N VAL A 36 7.41 8.58 7.20
CA VAL A 36 7.75 7.60 8.23
C VAL A 36 7.51 8.22 9.59
N GLN A 37 6.83 7.50 10.48
CA GLN A 37 6.58 7.90 11.86
C GLN A 37 7.09 6.80 12.79
N ASP A 38 8.04 7.14 13.65
CA ASP A 38 8.57 6.23 14.66
C ASP A 38 7.65 6.16 15.89
N GLY A 39 7.82 5.11 16.69
CA GLY A 39 7.09 4.93 17.95
C GLY A 39 6.95 3.46 18.32
N PRO A 40 6.17 3.15 19.38
CA PRO A 40 5.89 1.76 19.78
C PRO A 40 5.16 0.95 18.69
N SER A 41 4.39 1.64 17.85
CA SER A 41 3.72 1.09 16.67
C SER A 41 4.05 1.97 15.45
N PRO A 42 5.23 1.79 14.82
CA PRO A 42 5.69 2.69 13.76
C PRO A 42 4.79 2.60 12.53
N VAL A 43 4.69 3.72 11.81
CA VAL A 43 3.82 3.88 10.64
C VAL A 43 4.63 4.33 9.43
N ILE A 44 4.33 3.74 8.27
CA ILE A 44 4.80 4.23 6.96
C ILE A 44 3.59 4.60 6.10
N CYS A 45 3.67 5.73 5.41
CA CYS A 45 2.71 6.13 4.39
C CYS A 45 3.40 6.19 3.03
N ALA A 46 2.65 5.87 1.98
CA ALA A 46 3.15 5.92 0.62
C ALA A 46 2.05 6.27 -0.38
N ASP A 47 2.51 6.81 -1.50
CA ASP A 47 1.78 6.78 -2.77
C ASP A 47 2.35 5.66 -3.63
N GLY A 48 1.64 5.24 -4.66
CA GLY A 48 2.13 4.17 -5.49
C GLY A 48 1.51 4.06 -6.87
N LEU A 49 2.22 3.31 -7.70
CA LEU A 49 1.86 3.01 -9.06
C LEU A 49 1.86 1.50 -9.23
N LEU A 50 0.74 0.95 -9.67
CA LEU A 50 0.63 -0.45 -10.04
C LEU A 50 0.72 -0.56 -11.55
N THR A 51 1.70 -1.34 -12.02
CA THR A 51 1.90 -1.64 -13.43
C THR A 51 1.57 -3.10 -13.72
N VAL A 52 1.11 -3.37 -14.93
CA VAL A 52 0.97 -4.73 -15.47
C VAL A 52 1.80 -4.83 -16.74
N ASP A 53 2.74 -5.77 -16.77
CA ASP A 53 3.74 -5.94 -17.83
C ASP A 53 4.42 -4.60 -18.23
N GLY A 54 4.72 -3.76 -17.23
CA GLY A 54 5.34 -2.45 -17.41
C GLY A 54 4.39 -1.30 -17.76
N LEU A 55 3.10 -1.56 -18.03
CA LEU A 55 2.10 -0.53 -18.28
C LEU A 55 1.45 -0.07 -16.96
N PRO A 56 1.49 1.23 -16.61
CA PRO A 56 0.79 1.75 -15.44
C PRO A 56 -0.73 1.67 -15.60
N ILE A 57 -1.40 1.04 -14.64
CA ILE A 57 -2.85 0.85 -14.68
C ILE A 57 -3.57 1.41 -13.45
N TYR A 58 -2.97 1.37 -12.26
CA TYR A 58 -3.55 1.94 -11.04
C TYR A 58 -2.62 2.96 -10.39
N LYS A 59 -3.19 4.05 -9.88
CA LYS A 59 -2.53 4.96 -8.96
C LYS A 59 -3.15 4.79 -7.59
N MET A 60 -2.32 4.62 -6.56
CA MET A 60 -2.69 4.57 -5.15
C MET A 60 -2.17 5.83 -4.49
N GLU A 61 -2.97 6.47 -3.65
CA GLU A 61 -2.56 7.67 -2.92
C GLU A 61 -2.92 7.52 -1.44
N ASN A 62 -2.01 7.95 -0.58
CA ASN A 62 -2.18 8.02 0.88
C ASN A 62 -2.48 6.68 1.55
N PHE A 63 -1.91 5.57 1.10
CA PHE A 63 -2.04 4.30 1.81
C PHE A 63 -0.99 4.21 2.93
N GLY A 64 -1.41 3.72 4.10
CA GLY A 64 -0.57 3.65 5.30
C GLY A 64 -0.58 2.27 5.93
N LEU A 65 0.59 1.85 6.41
CA LEU A 65 0.77 0.61 7.16
C LEU A 65 1.39 0.91 8.52
N ALA A 66 0.80 0.35 9.57
CA ALA A 66 1.35 0.34 10.92
C ALA A 66 1.92 -1.05 11.25
N LEU A 67 3.05 -1.09 11.96
CA LEU A 67 3.57 -2.32 12.55
C LEU A 67 3.04 -2.42 13.98
N VAL A 68 2.25 -3.45 14.27
CA VAL A 68 1.61 -3.65 15.59
C VAL A 68 1.95 -5.03 16.17
N PRO A 69 1.91 -5.21 17.50
CA PRO A 69 2.00 -6.52 18.14
C PRO A 69 0.99 -7.52 17.56
N ALA A 70 1.41 -8.76 17.34
CA ALA A 70 0.56 -9.79 16.74
C ALA A 70 -0.63 -10.21 17.64
N ALA A 71 -0.55 -9.96 18.95
CA ALA A 71 -1.60 -10.29 19.92
C ALA A 71 -2.70 -9.22 20.02
N ASP A 72 -2.51 -8.06 19.40
CA ASP A 72 -3.50 -6.99 19.41
C ASP A 72 -4.65 -7.38 18.47
N ASN A 73 -5.83 -7.61 19.04
CA ASN A 73 -7.04 -8.08 18.37
C ASN A 73 -8.10 -6.98 18.17
N THR A 74 -7.75 -5.74 18.53
CA THR A 74 -8.50 -4.52 18.20
C THR A 74 -8.38 -4.19 16.72
#